data_AF-A0AAV7JHB4-F1
#
_entry.id   AF-A0AAV7JHB4-F1
#
_cell.length_a   1.000
_cell.length_b   1.000
_cell.length_c   1.000
_cell.angle_alpha   90.00
_cell.angle_beta   90.00
_cell.angle_gamma   90.00
#
_symmetry.space_group_name_H-M   'P 1'
#
loop_
_entity.id
_entity.type
_entity.pdbx_description
1 polymer ?
#
loop_
_entity_poly.entity_id
_entity_poly.type
_entity_poly.pdbx_seq_one_letter_code
_entity_poly.pdbx_strand_id
1 'polypeptide(L)'
;MGNYKSNPVEIQERLNPNRRMQVEQNKIYFGKLVSYIRWFCLQEVAFRGEEEHDVGSVCRRNFRELLELEFELHPEFLAQKKSIMEQYSIYTDYLSKAVYEEFISIMAGEIRKIIAREIAQTKFYTLMLDEA
;
A
#
# COMPACT_ATOMS: atom_id res chain seq x y z
N MET A 1 -10.57 -12.07 46.46
CA MET A 1 -9.48 -12.14 45.47
C MET A 1 -10.03 -11.63 44.14
N GLY A 2 -9.65 -10.42 43.73
CA GLY A 2 -10.17 -9.79 42.53
C GLY A 2 -9.61 -10.44 41.26
N ASN A 3 -10.50 -10.85 40.35
CA ASN A 3 -10.13 -11.33 39.02
C ASN A 3 -9.59 -10.16 38.19
N TYR A 4 -8.26 -9.99 38.17
CA TYR A 4 -7.60 -9.16 37.17
C TYR A 4 -7.68 -9.88 35.82
N LYS A 5 -8.74 -9.65 35.06
CA LYS A 5 -8.71 -9.89 33.61
C LYS A 5 -7.80 -8.82 33.01
N SER A 6 -6.52 -9.13 32.85
CA SER A 6 -5.55 -8.24 32.22
C SER A 6 -5.97 -7.98 30.78
N ASN A 7 -6.00 -6.71 30.39
CA ASN A 7 -6.42 -6.28 29.06
C ASN A 7 -5.38 -6.77 28.02
N PRO A 8 -5.78 -7.45 26.93
CA PRO A 8 -4.84 -7.92 25.91
C PRO A 8 -3.92 -6.82 25.38
N VAL A 9 -4.43 -5.60 25.23
CA VAL A 9 -3.65 -4.43 24.77
C VAL A 9 -2.56 -4.08 25.79
N GLU A 10 -2.88 -4.09 27.08
CA GLU A 10 -1.96 -3.78 28.17
C GLU A 10 -0.85 -4.85 28.30
N ILE A 11 -1.20 -6.13 28.11
CA ILE A 11 -0.20 -7.22 28.08
C ILE A 11 0.75 -7.03 26.89
N GLN A 12 0.21 -6.72 25.71
CA GLN A 12 0.99 -6.52 24.49
C GLN A 12 1.90 -5.29 24.58
N GLU A 13 1.50 -4.24 25.30
CA GLU A 13 2.31 -3.04 25.58
C GLU A 13 3.42 -3.30 26.59
N ARG A 14 3.16 -4.12 27.62
CA ARG A 14 4.20 -4.55 28.57
C ARG A 14 5.26 -5.43 27.91
N LEU A 15 4.88 -6.20 26.90
CA LEU A 15 5.79 -7.07 26.13
C LEU A 15 6.62 -6.29 25.10
N ASN A 16 6.08 -5.22 24.52
CA ASN A 16 6.81 -4.35 23.60
C ASN A 16 6.40 -2.87 23.80
N PRO A 17 7.13 -2.13 24.65
CA PRO A 17 6.78 -0.74 24.99
C PRO A 17 6.86 0.20 23.78
N ASN A 18 7.62 -0.16 22.74
CA ASN A 18 7.78 0.63 21.53
C ASN A 18 6.74 0.29 20.44
N ARG A 19 5.84 -0.67 20.69
CA ARG A 19 4.87 -1.15 19.70
C ARG A 19 3.99 -0.04 19.15
N ARG A 20 3.47 0.85 20.00
CA ARG A 20 2.60 1.96 19.56
C ARG A 20 3.33 2.84 18.54
N MET A 21 4.58 3.18 18.84
CA MET A 21 5.42 3.98 17.96
C MET A 21 5.69 3.26 16.63
N GLN A 22 5.98 1.97 16.67
CA GLN A 22 6.17 1.14 15.46
C GLN A 22 4.91 1.08 14.60
N VAL A 23 3.73 0.90 15.21
CA VAL A 23 2.45 0.88 14.49
C VAL A 23 2.21 2.21 13.78
N GLU A 24 2.45 3.34 14.45
CA GLU A 24 2.31 4.66 13.82
C GLU A 24 3.32 4.88 12.69
N GLN A 25 4.56 4.45 12.85
CA GLN A 25 5.56 4.50 11.78
C GLN A 25 5.14 3.66 10.56
N ASN A 26 4.64 2.44 10.79
CA ASN A 26 4.15 1.58 9.71
C ASN A 26 2.95 2.20 8.99
N LYS A 27 2.01 2.83 9.73
CA LYS A 27 0.89 3.55 9.12
C LYS A 27 1.36 4.70 8.22
N ILE A 28 2.35 5.47 8.67
CA ILE A 28 2.93 6.55 7.87
C ILE A 28 3.57 5.97 6.59
N TYR A 29 4.35 4.90 6.72
CA TYR A 29 4.98 4.21 5.59
C TYR A 29 3.94 3.71 4.56
N PHE A 30 2.93 2.97 5.01
CA PHE A 30 1.86 2.48 4.13
C PHE A 30 1.02 3.61 3.56
N GLY A 31 0.79 4.67 4.32
CA GLY A 31 0.10 5.88 3.85
C GLY A 31 0.81 6.54 2.68
N LYS A 32 2.15 6.59 2.70
CA LYS A 32 2.96 7.04 1.55
C LYS A 32 2.76 6.15 0.33
N LEU A 33 2.87 4.82 0.50
CA LEU A 33 2.66 3.86 -0.60
C LEU A 33 1.27 4.02 -1.25
N VAL A 34 0.22 4.09 -0.43
CA VAL A 34 -1.15 4.33 -0.92
C VAL A 34 -1.25 5.65 -1.67
N SER A 35 -0.55 6.69 -1.21
CA SER A 35 -0.55 8.00 -1.87
C SER A 35 0.12 7.96 -3.25
N TYR A 36 1.24 7.27 -3.38
CA TYR A 36 1.89 7.06 -4.69
C TYR A 36 1.00 6.26 -5.64
N ILE A 37 0.41 5.15 -5.16
CA ILE A 37 -0.50 4.35 -6.00
C ILE A 37 -1.69 5.17 -6.45
N ARG A 38 -2.29 5.95 -5.55
CA ARG A 38 -3.38 6.86 -5.89
C ARG A 38 -2.94 7.90 -6.94
N TRP A 39 -1.75 8.45 -6.83
CA TRP A 39 -1.22 9.40 -7.82
C TRP A 39 -1.10 8.74 -9.20
N PHE A 40 -0.52 7.53 -9.28
CA PHE A 40 -0.45 6.76 -10.53
C PHE A 40 -1.83 6.56 -11.16
N CYS A 41 -2.82 6.13 -10.37
CA CYS A 41 -4.18 5.95 -10.85
C CYS A 41 -4.80 7.24 -11.39
N LEU A 42 -4.60 8.37 -10.68
CA LEU A 42 -5.17 9.67 -11.07
C LEU A 42 -4.51 10.29 -12.30
N GLN A 43 -3.23 9.98 -12.53
CA GLN A 43 -2.48 10.48 -13.68
C GLN A 43 -2.48 9.49 -14.86
N GLU A 44 -3.22 8.38 -14.74
CA GLU A 44 -3.25 7.30 -15.73
C GLU A 44 -1.86 6.75 -16.09
N VAL A 45 -0.93 6.82 -15.14
CA VAL A 45 0.43 6.31 -15.32
C VAL A 45 0.41 4.81 -15.13
N ALA A 46 0.94 4.08 -16.11
CA ALA A 46 1.08 2.64 -16.00
C ALA A 46 1.97 2.27 -14.80
N PHE A 47 1.51 1.35 -13.95
CA PHE A 47 2.29 0.84 -12.82
C PHE A 47 3.46 -0.06 -13.26
N ARG A 48 3.25 -0.76 -14.39
CA ARG A 48 4.18 -1.71 -14.98
C ARG A 48 5.06 -1.02 -16.03
N GLY A 49 6.28 -1.53 -16.20
CA GLY A 49 7.17 -1.19 -17.31
C GLY A 49 7.07 -2.22 -18.44
N GLU A 50 7.85 -2.00 -19.50
CA GLU A 50 7.84 -2.83 -20.72
C GLU A 50 8.44 -4.22 -20.47
N GLU A 51 9.46 -4.33 -19.61
CA GLU A 51 10.10 -5.60 -19.25
C GLU A 51 10.27 -5.77 -17.73
N GLU A 52 9.46 -6.64 -17.13
CA GLU A 52 9.48 -6.88 -15.67
C GLU A 52 10.68 -7.75 -15.20
N HIS A 53 11.34 -8.48 -16.13
CA HIS A 53 12.31 -9.53 -15.81
C HIS A 53 13.76 -9.19 -16.13
N ASP A 54 14.03 -8.16 -16.94
CA ASP A 54 15.39 -7.80 -17.32
C ASP A 54 15.99 -6.76 -16.36
N VAL A 55 17.04 -7.15 -15.65
CA VAL A 55 17.82 -6.30 -14.75
C VAL A 55 18.60 -5.22 -15.53
N GLY A 56 18.72 -5.34 -16.85
CA GLY A 56 19.30 -4.34 -17.75
C GLY A 56 18.30 -3.35 -18.35
N SER A 57 16.99 -3.62 -18.27
CA SER A 57 15.99 -2.78 -18.95
C SER A 57 15.91 -1.38 -18.35
N VAL A 58 15.71 -0.37 -19.19
CA VAL A 58 15.56 1.04 -18.80
C VAL A 58 14.15 1.33 -18.28
N CYS A 59 13.18 0.47 -18.60
CA CYS A 59 11.78 0.62 -18.21
C CYS A 59 11.32 -0.61 -17.43
N ARG A 60 11.91 -0.85 -16.26
CA ARG A 60 11.65 -2.06 -15.48
C ARG A 60 10.25 -2.01 -14.91
N ARG A 61 9.92 -1.02 -14.07
CA ARG A 61 8.60 -0.84 -13.43
C ARG A 61 8.46 0.61 -12.94
N ASN A 62 7.61 1.43 -13.56
CA ASN A 62 7.41 2.85 -13.16
C ASN A 62 7.17 3.04 -11.66
N PHE A 63 6.35 2.17 -11.04
CA PHE A 63 6.09 2.24 -9.61
C PHE A 63 7.32 1.91 -8.75
N ARG A 64 8.13 0.93 -9.18
CA ARG A 64 9.35 0.56 -8.47
C ARG A 64 10.42 1.64 -8.58
N GLU A 65 10.59 2.19 -9.78
CA GLU A 65 11.55 3.27 -10.05
C GLU A 65 11.22 4.53 -9.26
N LEU A 66 9.94 4.90 -9.15
CA LEU A 66 9.54 5.99 -8.26
C LEU A 66 9.95 5.70 -6.80
N LEU A 67 9.71 4.49 -6.30
CA LEU A 67 10.05 4.15 -4.92
C LEU A 67 11.56 4.12 -4.67
N GLU A 68 12.33 3.64 -5.65
CA GLU A 68 13.79 3.68 -5.60
C GLU A 68 14.29 5.13 -5.55
N LEU A 69 13.74 6.03 -6.37
CA LEU A 69 14.02 7.47 -6.30
C LEU A 69 13.64 8.07 -4.93
N GLU A 70 12.45 7.74 -4.41
CA GLU A 70 12.01 8.20 -3.09
C GLU A 70 12.95 7.71 -1.97
N PHE A 71 13.51 6.50 -2.07
CA PHE A 71 14.50 6.02 -1.11
C PHE A 71 15.84 6.75 -1.20
N GLU A 72 16.24 7.17 -2.40
CA GLU A 72 17.45 7.98 -2.60
C GLU A 72 17.29 9.39 -2.04
N LEU A 73 16.12 10.00 -2.24
CA LEU A 73 15.82 11.35 -1.77
C LEU A 73 15.48 11.41 -0.26
N HIS A 74 14.93 10.33 0.30
CA HIS A 74 14.46 10.25 1.68
C HIS A 74 15.06 9.03 2.41
N PRO A 75 16.29 9.16 2.95
CA PRO A 75 16.98 8.07 3.66
C PRO A 75 16.18 7.49 4.84
N GLU A 76 15.33 8.30 5.48
CA GLU A 76 14.43 7.87 6.55
C GLU A 76 13.37 6.87 6.05
N PHE A 77 12.93 7.00 4.80
CA PHE A 77 11.97 6.09 4.19
C PHE A 77 12.63 4.74 3.85
N LEU A 78 13.88 4.78 3.39
CA LEU A 78 14.69 3.58 3.20
C LEU A 78 14.97 2.86 4.52
N ALA A 79 15.27 3.61 5.59
CA ALA A 79 15.49 3.06 6.92
C ALA A 79 14.23 2.37 7.46
N GLN A 80 13.05 2.98 7.26
CA GLN A 80 11.76 2.36 7.60
C GLN A 80 11.53 1.06 6.82
N LYS A 81 11.77 1.05 5.50
CA LYS A 81 11.68 -0.17 4.70
C LYS A 81 12.57 -1.28 5.26
N LYS A 82 13.85 -0.98 5.55
CA LYS A 82 14.79 -1.95 6.13
C LYS A 82 14.31 -2.49 7.47
N SER A 83 13.86 -1.61 8.36
CA SER A 83 13.33 -2.02 9.66
C SER A 83 12.11 -2.95 9.55
N ILE A 84 11.20 -2.68 8.61
CA ILE A 84 10.05 -3.55 8.35
C ILE A 84 10.52 -4.91 7.79
N MET A 85 11.45 -4.93 6.84
CA MET A 85 11.99 -6.18 6.26
C MET A 85 12.72 -7.04 7.31
N GLU A 86 13.47 -6.43 8.21
CA GLU A 86 14.14 -7.11 9.32
C GLU A 86 13.12 -7.77 10.28
N GLN A 87 11.99 -7.11 10.51
CA GLN A 87 10.97 -7.57 11.44
C GLN A 87 10.03 -8.65 10.86
N TYR A 88 9.68 -8.55 9.58
CA TYR A 88 8.64 -9.39 8.94
C TYR A 88 9.20 -10.38 7.92
N SER A 89 10.50 -10.65 7.97
CA SER A 89 11.29 -11.47 7.03
C SER A 89 11.68 -10.75 5.72
N ILE A 90 12.86 -11.12 5.21
CA ILE A 90 13.43 -10.66 3.94
C ILE A 90 12.55 -10.93 2.71
N TYR A 91 11.56 -11.82 2.83
CA TYR A 91 10.66 -12.18 1.73
C TYR A 91 9.47 -11.23 1.59
N THR A 92 9.28 -10.33 2.54
CA THR A 92 8.13 -9.41 2.55
C THR A 92 8.51 -8.12 1.84
N ASP A 93 8.56 -8.18 0.51
CA ASP A 93 8.80 -7.01 -0.33
C ASP A 93 7.47 -6.30 -0.64
N TYR A 94 7.21 -5.21 0.09
CA TYR A 94 6.04 -4.35 -0.10
C TYR A 94 6.07 -3.53 -1.40
N LEU A 95 7.17 -3.62 -2.17
CA LEU A 95 7.33 -3.04 -3.50
C LEU A 95 7.12 -4.09 -4.60
N SER A 96 6.85 -5.33 -4.19
CA SER A 96 6.48 -6.40 -5.12
C SER A 96 5.17 -6.06 -5.81
N LYS A 97 5.02 -6.65 -6.99
CA LYS A 97 3.85 -6.46 -7.84
C LYS A 97 2.57 -6.90 -7.15
N ALA A 98 2.64 -8.04 -6.48
CA ALA A 98 1.54 -8.58 -5.70
C ALA A 98 1.00 -7.57 -4.67
N VAL A 99 1.89 -6.86 -3.99
CA VAL A 99 1.50 -5.93 -2.93
C VAL A 99 0.82 -4.67 -3.48
N TYR A 100 1.37 -4.03 -4.51
CA TYR A 100 0.67 -2.87 -5.08
C TYR A 100 -0.63 -3.26 -5.78
N GLU A 101 -0.71 -4.47 -6.35
CA GLU A 101 -1.95 -4.99 -6.94
C GLU A 101 -3.03 -5.23 -5.88
N GLU A 102 -2.65 -5.69 -4.69
CA GLU A 102 -3.55 -5.81 -3.54
C GLU A 102 -4.08 -4.43 -3.12
N PHE A 103 -3.21 -3.43 -3.00
CA PHE A 103 -3.63 -2.05 -2.72
C PHE A 103 -4.62 -1.52 -3.77
N ILE A 104 -4.31 -1.73 -5.06
CA ILE A 104 -5.21 -1.35 -6.15
C ILE A 104 -6.55 -2.06 -6.03
N SER A 105 -6.55 -3.37 -5.73
CA SER A 105 -7.78 -4.16 -5.58
C SER A 105 -8.67 -3.65 -4.45
N ILE A 106 -8.07 -3.33 -3.30
CA ILE A 106 -8.77 -2.75 -2.14
C ILE A 106 -9.37 -1.39 -2.51
N MET A 107 -8.57 -0.49 -3.10
CA MET A 107 -9.04 0.83 -3.51
C MET A 107 -10.15 0.75 -4.56
N ALA A 108 -10.01 -0.14 -5.54
CA ALA A 108 -11.02 -0.37 -6.55
C ALA A 108 -12.32 -0.92 -5.92
N GLY A 109 -12.22 -1.72 -4.85
CA GLY A 109 -13.38 -2.16 -4.06
C GLY A 109 -14.17 -1.00 -3.47
N GLU A 110 -13.49 -0.03 -2.87
CA GLU A 110 -14.14 1.17 -2.32
C GLU A 110 -14.73 2.06 -3.41
N ILE A 111 -14.02 2.26 -4.52
CA ILE A 111 -14.52 3.02 -5.67
C ILE A 111 -15.78 2.37 -6.26
N ARG A 112 -15.79 1.03 -6.43
CA ARG A 112 -16.99 0.31 -6.91
C ARG A 112 -18.19 0.48 -5.98
N LYS A 113 -17.98 0.50 -4.66
CA LYS A 113 -19.07 0.77 -3.69
C LYS A 113 -19.62 2.18 -3.85
N ILE A 114 -18.77 3.17 -4.09
CA ILE A 114 -19.18 4.56 -4.35
C ILE A 114 -20.01 4.63 -5.63
N ILE A 115 -19.50 4.09 -6.73
CA ILE A 115 -20.20 4.04 -8.03
C ILE A 115 -21.56 3.35 -7.88
N ALA A 116 -21.62 2.19 -7.21
CA ALA A 116 -22.87 1.46 -7.00
C ALA A 116 -23.89 2.28 -6.19
N ARG A 117 -23.42 3.03 -5.18
CA ARG A 117 -24.28 3.93 -4.40
C ARG A 117 -24.81 5.08 -5.24
N GLU A 118 -23.97 5.69 -6.06
CA GLU A 118 -24.35 6.79 -6.95
C GLU A 118 -25.37 6.34 -8.01
N ILE A 119 -25.16 5.16 -8.61
CA ILE A 119 -26.11 4.53 -9.54
C ILE A 119 -27.47 4.28 -8.86
N ALA A 120 -27.46 3.81 -7.60
CA ALA A 120 -28.70 3.54 -6.87
C ALA A 120 -29.49 4.83 -6.51
N GLN A 121 -28.82 5.98 -6.44
CA GLN A 121 -29.41 7.27 -6.06
C GLN A 121 -29.79 8.15 -7.25
N THR A 122 -29.16 7.95 -8.41
CA THR A 122 -29.49 8.71 -9.63
C THR A 122 -30.77 8.18 -10.28
N LYS A 123 -31.52 9.07 -10.93
CA LYS A 123 -32.71 8.71 -11.71
C LYS A 123 -32.36 8.09 -13.05
N PHE A 124 -31.23 8.49 -13.61
CA PHE A 124 -30.79 8.09 -14.94
C PHE A 124 -29.28 7.81 -14.91
N TYR A 125 -28.86 6.74 -15.57
CA TYR A 125 -27.47 6.39 -15.82
C TYR A 125 -27.36 5.78 -17.21
N THR A 126 -26.17 5.88 -17.81
CA THR A 126 -25.86 5.32 -19.13
C THR A 126 -24.74 4.31 -18.98
N LEU A 127 -24.90 3.14 -19.58
CA LEU A 127 -23.85 2.13 -19.70
C LEU A 127 -23.39 2.09 -21.15
N MET A 128 -22.10 2.40 -21.38
CA MET A 128 -21.46 2.23 -22.68
C MET A 128 -20.71 0.91 -22.64
N LEU A 129 -21.05 0.01 -23.56
CA LEU A 129 -20.39 -1.27 -23.74
C LEU A 129 -19.52 -1.15 -24.99
N ASP A 130 -18.23 -1.38 -24.82
CA ASP A 130 -17.28 -1.52 -25.93
C ASP A 130 -16.93 -3.01 -26.06
N GLU A 131 -16.92 -3.52 -27.28
CA GLU A 131 -16.60 -4.92 -27.57
C GLU A 131 -15.14 -5.00 -28.03
N ALA A 132 -14.40 -5.99 -27.50
CA ALA A 132 -12.98 -6.19 -27.75
C ALA A 132 -12.71 -7.13 -28.92
#